data_AF-A0A0G1GSV3-F1
#
_entry.id   AF-A0A0G1GSV3-F1
#
_cell.length_a   1.000
_cell.length_b   1.000
_cell.length_c   1.000
_cell.angle_alpha   90.00
_cell.angle_beta   90.00
_cell.angle_gamma   90.00
#
_symmetry.space_group_name_H-M   'P 1'
#
loop_
_entity.id
_entity.type
_entity.pdbx_description
1 polymer ?
#
loop_
_entity_poly.entity_id
_entity_poly.type
_entity_poly.pdbx_seq_one_letter_code
_entity_poly.pdbx_strand_id
1 'polypeptide(L)'
;TNLNFYIFPQVTSITQPGGFPADSAREYDAGDTDGVITLNGTRFGSSIGSGSVTVLGSSATTNSWSNTAIETRVPTAIADNSYTGSVAMTQGTGGNSKTHSYSTLRILPRITSLDPTSASVSDPITVNGNHLCQAGAGSCPVAFGGSDKVTFTSAVDATVFTSWSNTAIVTAVPASAVTGNVVVTSNAYTSNANTFTLVSTMPSDPTNLKQYKANGTTEILASGTASTTSVVLKADMASSIAINMIIQAEVENVPTSFDGIGIVDGAVGSGGGCNSCTSLANAQVTVSGLTDNIKHWRVRSKNTTTSEVSAWTYYGTSSPNETDFKIDTTAPVISGTSSGTPGTNSASITWNTSDEISTTRIEYDTAGTFTGGYDCAGTSECTALTDTSPMVTNHTPPALTNLNSGTTYHYRVRSKDAAGNESIDPSTGDYTFPTATENHPAKTTMAVIFNDPLQVTTATTTYFTVHVPELSPTVQSAYIEVFGLVSGGFSGTITIQANSATSRAYAVSTAASTPTLYRFVYPISSPGTETNLNLNDVAPCSNSVVPGTPPDCNKVVLTPSTGSINVLSAKIITTYSYTP
;
A
#
# COMPACT_ATOMS: atom_id res chain seq x y z
N THR A 1 65.87 -16.27 84.17
CA THR A 1 65.64 -15.36 83.04
C THR A 1 64.39 -15.82 82.32
N ASN A 2 63.30 -15.05 82.36
CA ASN A 2 62.09 -15.42 81.61
C ASN A 2 62.37 -15.27 80.12
N LEU A 3 62.26 -16.36 79.37
CA LEU A 3 62.26 -16.32 77.92
C LEU A 3 60.91 -15.76 77.47
N ASN A 4 60.92 -14.55 76.91
CA ASN A 4 59.73 -14.00 76.26
C ASN A 4 59.56 -14.70 74.91
N PHE A 5 58.48 -15.47 74.75
CA PHE A 5 58.09 -16.06 73.48
C PHE A 5 57.12 -15.12 72.77
N TYR A 6 57.53 -14.63 71.60
CA TYR A 6 56.66 -13.85 70.73
C TYR A 6 56.01 -14.78 69.71
N ILE A 7 54.70 -14.65 69.57
CA ILE A 7 53.96 -15.33 68.53
C ILE A 7 53.69 -14.30 67.43
N PHE A 8 54.31 -14.50 66.26
CA PHE A 8 54.26 -13.54 65.16
C PHE A 8 52.93 -13.60 64.39
N PRO A 9 52.51 -12.49 63.75
CA PRO A 9 51.47 -12.54 62.74
C PRO A 9 51.86 -13.50 61.62
N GLN A 10 50.87 -14.12 61.00
CA GLN A 10 51.10 -15.05 59.90
C GLN A 10 50.04 -14.86 58.83
N VAL A 11 50.48 -14.53 57.62
CA VAL A 11 49.64 -14.56 56.43
C VAL A 11 49.66 -15.99 55.89
N THR A 12 48.50 -16.61 55.77
CA THR A 12 48.36 -18.01 55.34
C THR A 12 47.96 -18.13 53.88
N SER A 13 47.23 -17.14 53.35
CA SER A 13 46.83 -17.09 51.94
C SER A 13 46.45 -15.68 51.53
N ILE A 14 46.43 -15.44 50.22
CA ILE A 14 45.83 -14.25 49.63
C ILE A 14 44.52 -14.66 48.95
N THR A 15 43.46 -13.89 49.16
CA THR A 15 42.26 -13.93 48.33
C THR A 15 42.39 -12.84 47.27
N GLN A 16 42.48 -13.28 46.02
CA GLN A 16 42.51 -12.44 44.83
C GLN A 16 41.09 -12.08 44.33
N PRO A 17 40.97 -11.12 43.39
CA PRO A 17 39.73 -10.89 42.66
C PRO A 17 39.22 -12.15 41.94
N GLY A 18 37.91 -12.27 41.79
CA GLY A 18 37.28 -13.43 41.16
C GLY A 18 37.73 -13.61 39.70
N GLY A 19 38.02 -14.85 39.30
CA GLY A 19 38.43 -15.19 37.93
C GLY A 19 39.93 -15.04 37.66
N PHE A 20 40.73 -14.65 38.66
CA PHE A 20 42.16 -14.45 38.52
C PHE A 20 42.91 -15.73 38.96
N PRO A 21 44.10 -16.00 38.38
CA PRO A 21 45.00 -17.03 38.90
C PRO A 21 45.26 -16.85 40.41
N ALA A 22 45.55 -17.95 41.10
CA ALA A 22 45.90 -17.91 42.52
C ALA A 22 47.05 -16.92 42.77
N ASP A 23 46.95 -16.18 43.88
CA ASP A 23 47.94 -15.17 44.28
C ASP A 23 48.25 -14.15 43.19
N SER A 24 47.24 -13.61 42.50
CA SER A 24 47.47 -12.58 41.48
C SER A 24 46.46 -11.45 41.53
N ALA A 25 46.87 -10.25 41.15
CA ALA A 25 46.01 -9.08 41.07
C ALA A 25 46.60 -8.06 40.10
N ARG A 26 45.79 -7.11 39.63
CA ARG A 26 46.30 -5.93 38.92
C ARG A 26 46.66 -4.84 39.92
N GLU A 27 47.32 -3.78 39.44
CA GLU A 27 47.40 -2.55 40.24
C GLU A 27 46.01 -1.99 40.49
N TYR A 28 45.84 -1.25 41.58
CA TYR A 28 44.53 -0.70 41.92
C TYR A 28 44.05 0.33 40.89
N ASP A 29 42.82 0.16 40.38
CA ASP A 29 42.03 1.22 39.76
C ASP A 29 40.83 1.53 40.65
N ALA A 30 40.37 2.78 40.66
CA ALA A 30 39.14 3.12 41.36
C ALA A 30 37.88 2.64 40.60
N GLY A 31 38.00 2.42 39.28
CA GLY A 31 36.92 1.97 38.41
C GLY A 31 36.68 0.46 38.42
N ASP A 32 37.51 -0.33 39.11
CA ASP A 32 37.37 -1.78 39.18
C ASP A 32 37.74 -2.35 40.57
N THR A 33 37.64 -3.67 40.70
CA THR A 33 38.05 -4.42 41.90
C THR A 33 39.30 -5.27 41.67
N ASP A 34 39.95 -5.12 40.51
CA ASP A 34 41.02 -6.01 40.03
C ASP A 34 42.32 -5.87 40.83
N GLY A 35 42.47 -4.74 41.52
CA GLY A 35 43.62 -4.47 42.37
C GLY A 35 43.32 -4.45 43.87
N VAL A 36 42.25 -5.10 44.31
CA VAL A 36 41.95 -5.31 45.73
C VAL A 36 42.21 -6.76 46.10
N ILE A 37 43.09 -6.98 47.09
CA ILE A 37 43.40 -8.31 47.62
C ILE A 37 43.09 -8.38 49.12
N THR A 38 42.73 -9.56 49.61
CA THR A 38 42.59 -9.82 51.05
C THR A 38 43.69 -10.76 51.53
N LEU A 39 44.49 -10.32 52.47
CA LEU A 39 45.46 -11.16 53.18
C LEU A 39 44.70 -11.90 54.26
N ASN A 40 44.66 -13.23 54.21
CA ASN A 40 44.07 -14.07 55.24
C ASN A 40 45.15 -14.62 56.15
N GLY A 41 44.84 -14.75 57.44
CA GLY A 41 45.78 -15.32 58.37
C GLY A 41 45.36 -15.20 59.82
N THR A 42 46.35 -15.07 60.70
CA THR A 42 46.11 -14.99 62.14
C THR A 42 46.99 -13.94 62.79
N ARG A 43 46.47 -13.36 63.87
CA ARG A 43 47.19 -12.48 64.80
C ARG A 43 47.62 -11.15 64.17
N PHE A 44 46.84 -10.67 63.21
CA PHE A 44 47.05 -9.36 62.59
C PHE A 44 46.73 -8.20 63.54
N GLY A 45 45.95 -8.46 64.60
CA GLY A 45 45.43 -7.42 65.50
C GLY A 45 44.06 -6.92 65.05
N SER A 46 43.27 -6.37 65.98
CA SER A 46 41.87 -5.99 65.73
C SER A 46 41.68 -4.70 64.94
N SER A 47 42.74 -3.92 64.68
CA SER A 47 42.72 -2.70 63.87
C SER A 47 44.13 -2.38 63.36
N ILE A 48 44.22 -1.51 62.34
CA ILE A 48 45.50 -1.20 61.66
C ILE A 48 46.53 -0.56 62.60
N GLY A 49 46.14 0.33 63.52
CA GLY A 49 47.05 1.02 64.41
C GLY A 49 48.26 1.62 63.67
N SER A 50 49.47 1.17 64.02
CA SER A 50 50.73 1.55 63.36
C SER A 50 51.25 0.48 62.38
N GLY A 51 50.40 -0.44 61.95
CA GLY A 51 50.71 -1.49 61.00
C GLY A 51 50.73 -0.99 59.55
N SER A 52 51.30 -1.79 58.67
CA SER A 52 51.39 -1.48 57.24
C SER A 52 51.42 -2.74 56.39
N VAL A 53 51.04 -2.60 55.12
CA VAL A 53 51.23 -3.62 54.09
C VAL A 53 52.10 -3.05 52.99
N THR A 54 53.06 -3.84 52.53
CA THR A 54 53.78 -3.59 51.28
C THR A 54 53.55 -4.72 50.31
N VAL A 55 53.48 -4.38 49.03
CA VAL A 55 53.32 -5.32 47.91
C VAL A 55 54.50 -5.07 46.98
N LEU A 56 55.34 -6.09 46.78
CA LEU A 56 56.57 -5.98 46.00
C LEU A 56 57.47 -4.82 46.47
N GLY A 57 57.48 -4.58 47.79
CA GLY A 57 58.23 -3.48 48.41
C GLY A 57 57.58 -2.10 48.31
N SER A 58 56.51 -1.93 47.52
CA SER A 58 55.74 -0.69 47.41
C SER A 58 54.69 -0.60 48.52
N SER A 59 54.50 0.58 49.10
CA SER A 59 53.52 0.79 50.17
C SER A 59 52.08 0.67 49.64
N ALA A 60 51.28 -0.18 50.27
CA ALA A 60 49.91 -0.47 49.91
C ALA A 60 48.91 0.28 50.80
N THR A 61 47.79 0.68 50.22
CA THR A 61 46.69 1.33 50.95
C THR A 61 45.75 0.27 51.50
N THR A 62 45.55 0.23 52.81
CA THR A 62 44.65 -0.72 53.46
C THR A 62 43.23 -0.18 53.54
N ASN A 63 42.25 -0.95 53.04
CA ASN A 63 40.82 -0.65 53.14
C ASN A 63 40.24 -1.10 54.48
N SER A 64 40.61 -2.30 54.95
CA SER A 64 40.11 -2.86 56.20
C SER A 64 41.16 -3.72 56.90
N TRP A 65 41.07 -3.81 58.22
CA TRP A 65 42.01 -4.58 59.05
C TRP A 65 41.27 -5.26 60.19
N SER A 66 41.46 -6.56 60.32
CA SER A 66 40.94 -7.39 61.40
C SER A 66 42.00 -8.40 61.84
N ASN A 67 41.72 -9.14 62.91
CA ASN A 67 42.68 -10.09 63.45
C ASN A 67 43.05 -11.25 62.50
N THR A 68 42.20 -11.51 61.50
CA THR A 68 42.32 -12.65 60.58
C THR A 68 42.29 -12.28 59.10
N ALA A 69 41.95 -11.03 58.76
CA ALA A 69 41.85 -10.56 57.38
C ALA A 69 42.25 -9.09 57.24
N ILE A 70 43.01 -8.76 56.21
CA ILE A 70 43.37 -7.38 55.83
C ILE A 70 43.06 -7.19 54.35
N GLU A 71 42.17 -6.26 54.03
CA GLU A 71 41.89 -5.89 52.65
C GLU A 71 42.77 -4.70 52.25
N THR A 72 43.51 -4.83 51.16
CA THR A 72 44.47 -3.83 50.70
C THR A 72 44.44 -3.65 49.20
N ARG A 73 44.77 -2.44 48.76
CA ARG A 73 44.92 -2.06 47.35
C ARG A 73 46.34 -2.32 46.89
N VAL A 74 46.49 -3.00 45.76
CA VAL A 74 47.78 -3.19 45.10
C VAL A 74 48.29 -1.81 44.62
N PRO A 75 49.51 -1.38 45.03
CA PRO A 75 50.05 -0.07 44.67
C PRO A 75 50.22 0.11 43.17
N THR A 76 49.97 1.32 42.65
CA THR A 76 50.25 1.73 41.26
C THR A 76 51.69 2.22 41.06
N ALA A 77 52.53 2.13 42.10
CA ALA A 77 53.92 2.56 42.08
C ALA A 77 54.89 1.37 41.88
N ILE A 78 54.36 0.17 41.67
CA ILE A 78 55.17 -1.00 41.38
C ILE A 78 55.77 -0.78 39.99
N ALA A 79 57.10 -0.91 39.87
CA ALA A 79 57.76 -0.72 38.58
C ALA A 79 57.21 -1.71 37.54
N ASP A 80 56.91 -1.25 36.33
CA ASP A 80 56.30 -2.05 35.26
C ASP A 80 57.11 -3.26 34.81
N ASN A 81 58.36 -3.38 35.26
CA ASN A 81 59.22 -4.55 35.03
C ASN A 81 59.27 -5.52 36.23
N SER A 82 58.37 -5.38 37.21
CA SER A 82 58.32 -6.16 38.44
C SER A 82 56.99 -6.90 38.58
N TYR A 83 57.01 -8.20 38.27
CA TYR A 83 55.77 -8.98 38.14
C TYR A 83 55.49 -9.90 39.32
N THR A 84 56.49 -10.30 40.08
CA THR A 84 56.33 -11.27 41.18
C THR A 84 57.12 -10.85 42.38
N GLY A 85 56.54 -10.98 43.56
CA GLY A 85 57.28 -10.76 44.79
C GLY A 85 56.45 -10.95 46.04
N SER A 86 57.02 -10.51 47.16
CA SER A 86 56.39 -10.71 48.46
C SER A 86 55.36 -9.63 48.76
N VAL A 87 54.26 -10.06 49.40
CA VAL A 87 53.39 -9.20 50.18
C VAL A 87 53.85 -9.30 51.63
N ALA A 88 54.29 -8.17 52.19
CA ALA A 88 54.73 -8.12 53.58
C ALA A 88 53.72 -7.35 54.40
N MET A 89 53.18 -7.99 55.44
CA MET A 89 52.39 -7.33 56.45
C MET A 89 53.26 -7.09 57.67
N THR A 90 53.27 -5.84 58.16
CA THR A 90 53.97 -5.44 59.38
C THR A 90 52.97 -4.97 60.43
N GLN A 91 53.09 -5.53 61.63
CA GLN A 91 52.36 -5.10 62.81
C GLN A 91 53.29 -4.30 63.72
N GLY A 92 52.87 -3.09 64.13
CA GLY A 92 53.63 -2.25 65.08
C GLY A 92 54.77 -1.43 64.46
N THR A 93 55.41 -0.57 65.26
CA THR A 93 56.61 0.22 64.89
C THR A 93 57.78 -0.03 65.85
N GLY A 94 59.02 0.17 65.40
CA GLY A 94 60.22 0.08 66.26
C GLY A 94 60.57 -1.35 66.72
N GLY A 95 61.06 -1.52 67.95
CA GLY A 95 61.50 -2.83 68.49
C GLY A 95 60.39 -3.89 68.67
N ASN A 96 59.12 -3.47 68.62
CA ASN A 96 57.95 -4.36 68.64
C ASN A 96 57.39 -4.65 67.23
N SER A 97 58.02 -4.15 66.17
CA SER A 97 57.63 -4.41 64.78
C SER A 97 57.81 -5.89 64.42
N LYS A 98 56.73 -6.52 63.97
CA LYS A 98 56.68 -7.92 63.56
C LYS A 98 56.17 -7.99 62.12
N THR A 99 56.98 -8.53 61.21
CA THR A 99 56.65 -8.65 59.79
C THR A 99 56.51 -10.10 59.38
N HIS A 100 55.49 -10.40 58.58
CA HIS A 100 55.36 -11.66 57.86
C HIS A 100 55.27 -11.41 56.37
N SER A 101 56.06 -12.14 55.59
CA SER A 101 56.11 -12.03 54.13
C SER A 101 55.52 -13.29 53.48
N TYR A 102 54.59 -13.07 52.56
CA TYR A 102 53.97 -14.10 51.72
C TYR A 102 54.48 -13.93 50.28
N SER A 103 55.21 -14.90 49.73
CA SER A 103 56.14 -14.67 48.61
C SER A 103 55.65 -15.08 47.21
N THR A 104 54.35 -15.16 46.97
CA THR A 104 53.79 -15.72 45.71
C THR A 104 52.92 -14.76 44.91
N LEU A 105 52.79 -13.49 45.31
CA LEU A 105 51.91 -12.57 44.58
C LEU A 105 52.48 -12.20 43.22
N ARG A 106 51.64 -12.30 42.18
CA ARG A 106 51.89 -11.80 40.83
C ARG A 106 51.06 -10.56 40.49
N ILE A 107 51.70 -9.58 39.87
CA ILE A 107 51.04 -8.41 39.26
C ILE A 107 50.70 -8.74 37.80
N LEU A 108 49.41 -8.71 37.49
CA LEU A 108 48.89 -8.99 36.15
C LEU A 108 48.97 -7.76 35.23
N PRO A 109 49.07 -7.96 33.91
CA PRO A 109 49.09 -6.84 32.95
C PRO A 109 47.79 -6.05 33.00
N ARG A 110 47.86 -4.76 32.67
CA ARG A 110 46.70 -3.87 32.52
C ARG A 110 46.86 -2.99 31.28
N ILE A 111 45.82 -2.91 30.46
CA ILE A 111 45.65 -1.89 29.42
C ILE A 111 45.07 -0.63 30.07
N THR A 112 45.75 0.49 29.92
CA THR A 112 45.31 1.81 30.38
C THR A 112 44.59 2.59 29.28
N SER A 113 45.05 2.50 28.02
CA SER A 113 44.39 3.11 26.87
C SER A 113 44.76 2.44 25.55
N LEU A 114 43.97 2.75 24.52
CA LEU A 114 44.24 2.39 23.13
C LEU A 114 44.41 3.69 22.34
N ASP A 115 45.45 3.77 21.51
CA ASP A 115 45.73 4.94 20.67
C ASP A 115 46.00 4.53 19.21
N PRO A 116 45.09 4.83 18.27
CA PRO A 116 43.78 5.47 18.49
C PRO A 116 42.76 4.51 19.14
N THR A 117 41.68 5.04 19.72
CA THR A 117 40.55 4.24 20.24
C THR A 117 39.63 3.67 19.14
N SER A 118 39.86 4.08 17.89
CA SER A 118 39.14 3.60 16.71
C SER A 118 40.01 3.65 15.47
N ALA A 119 40.00 2.61 14.64
CA ALA A 119 40.75 2.57 13.38
C ALA A 119 40.20 1.49 12.43
N SER A 120 40.65 1.51 11.17
CA SER A 120 40.26 0.53 10.17
C SER A 120 41.14 -0.71 10.24
N VAL A 121 40.72 -1.79 9.60
CA VAL A 121 41.57 -2.98 9.42
C VAL A 121 42.91 -2.57 8.80
N SER A 122 44.00 -3.11 9.34
CA SER A 122 45.40 -2.81 8.98
C SER A 122 45.96 -1.46 9.42
N ASP A 123 45.14 -0.56 9.98
CA ASP A 123 45.67 0.67 10.57
C ASP A 123 46.51 0.34 11.83
N PRO A 124 47.60 1.07 12.08
CA PRO A 124 48.42 0.88 13.28
C PRO A 124 47.67 1.33 14.55
N ILE A 125 47.90 0.61 15.64
CA ILE A 125 47.33 0.88 16.97
C ILE A 125 48.39 0.60 18.04
N THR A 126 48.44 1.50 19.02
CA THR A 126 49.25 1.35 20.23
C THR A 126 48.35 0.96 21.41
N VAL A 127 48.66 -0.18 22.03
CA VAL A 127 48.05 -0.63 23.28
C VAL A 127 48.92 -0.16 24.44
N ASN A 128 48.48 0.87 25.16
CA ASN A 128 49.20 1.41 26.31
C ASN A 128 48.74 0.72 27.59
N GLY A 129 49.65 0.55 28.53
CA GLY A 129 49.35 -0.17 29.75
C GLY A 129 50.47 -0.18 30.77
N ASN A 130 50.27 -1.02 31.78
CA ASN A 130 51.22 -1.31 32.84
C ASN A 130 51.48 -2.81 32.87
N HIS A 131 52.70 -3.20 33.22
CA HIS A 131 53.12 -4.59 33.34
C HIS A 131 52.81 -5.47 32.11
N LEU A 132 52.77 -4.89 30.90
CA LEU A 132 52.32 -5.57 29.67
C LEU A 132 53.28 -6.66 29.19
N CYS A 133 54.51 -6.70 29.70
CA CYS A 133 55.57 -7.61 29.29
C CYS A 133 55.88 -8.61 30.40
N GLN A 134 55.04 -9.63 30.59
CA GLN A 134 55.14 -10.59 31.71
C GLN A 134 56.29 -11.61 31.56
N ALA A 135 57.38 -11.23 30.90
CA ALA A 135 58.61 -11.99 30.78
C ALA A 135 59.33 -12.00 32.13
N GLY A 136 59.44 -13.16 32.79
CA GLY A 136 60.00 -13.26 34.14
C GLY A 136 61.37 -12.60 34.33
N ALA A 137 62.46 -13.31 34.01
CA ALA A 137 63.84 -12.77 34.02
C ALA A 137 64.37 -12.50 32.60
N GLY A 138 63.48 -12.47 31.60
CA GLY A 138 63.79 -12.36 30.18
C GLY A 138 63.47 -10.99 29.58
N SER A 139 63.78 -10.81 28.31
CA SER A 139 63.35 -9.65 27.52
C SER A 139 61.89 -9.76 27.09
N CYS A 140 61.28 -8.62 26.74
CA CYS A 140 59.94 -8.61 26.17
C CYS A 140 59.83 -9.43 24.88
N PRO A 141 58.62 -9.93 24.55
CA PRO A 141 58.39 -10.66 23.32
C PRO A 141 58.84 -9.86 22.09
N VAL A 142 59.45 -10.53 21.13
CA VAL A 142 59.87 -9.95 19.83
C VAL A 142 58.99 -10.41 18.66
N ALA A 143 57.94 -11.17 18.96
CA ALA A 143 56.92 -11.64 18.02
C ALA A 143 55.67 -12.06 18.81
N PHE A 144 54.53 -12.16 18.13
CA PHE A 144 53.33 -12.78 18.69
C PHE A 144 53.41 -14.32 18.67
N GLY A 145 52.74 -14.96 19.63
CA GLY A 145 52.65 -16.40 19.77
C GLY A 145 51.49 -16.82 20.68
N GLY A 146 51.38 -18.12 20.98
CA GLY A 146 50.25 -18.65 21.76
C GLY A 146 50.12 -18.07 23.18
N SER A 147 51.25 -17.69 23.80
CA SER A 147 51.30 -17.13 25.16
C SER A 147 51.44 -15.61 25.20
N ASP A 148 51.76 -14.97 24.07
CA ASP A 148 52.08 -13.54 23.96
C ASP A 148 51.37 -12.96 22.72
N LYS A 149 50.22 -12.33 22.94
CA LYS A 149 49.35 -11.85 21.86
C LYS A 149 48.45 -10.70 22.28
N VAL A 150 48.03 -9.92 21.29
CA VAL A 150 46.95 -8.95 21.41
C VAL A 150 45.73 -9.53 20.71
N THR A 151 44.61 -9.63 21.41
CA THR A 151 43.37 -10.22 20.89
C THR A 151 42.29 -9.16 20.85
N PHE A 152 41.70 -8.96 19.66
CA PHE A 152 40.52 -8.13 19.45
C PHE A 152 39.25 -8.97 19.67
N THR A 153 38.09 -8.33 19.76
CA THR A 153 36.82 -9.01 19.98
C THR A 153 36.56 -10.10 18.95
N SER A 154 35.81 -11.13 19.37
CA SER A 154 35.63 -12.42 18.65
C SER A 154 36.84 -13.36 18.65
N ALA A 155 37.79 -13.16 19.58
CA ALA A 155 39.01 -13.97 19.69
C ALA A 155 39.91 -13.89 18.44
N VAL A 156 39.91 -12.73 17.77
CA VAL A 156 40.76 -12.47 16.60
C VAL A 156 42.10 -11.94 17.09
N ASP A 157 43.14 -12.76 16.95
CA ASP A 157 44.50 -12.41 17.35
C ASP A 157 45.15 -11.48 16.31
N ALA A 158 45.84 -10.44 16.80
CA ALA A 158 46.65 -9.56 15.97
C ALA A 158 47.83 -10.34 15.36
N THR A 159 48.08 -10.10 14.08
CA THR A 159 49.13 -10.81 13.32
C THR A 159 50.34 -9.93 13.00
N VAL A 160 50.19 -8.60 13.08
CA VAL A 160 51.25 -7.63 12.78
C VAL A 160 51.97 -7.23 14.05
N PHE A 161 53.19 -7.71 14.26
CA PHE A 161 54.03 -7.31 15.38
C PHE A 161 54.93 -6.13 14.99
N THR A 162 54.90 -5.04 15.77
CA THR A 162 55.83 -3.91 15.58
C THR A 162 56.77 -3.74 16.78
N SER A 163 56.24 -3.66 18.00
CA SER A 163 57.05 -3.58 19.21
C SER A 163 56.27 -4.01 20.45
N TRP A 164 56.98 -4.46 21.48
CA TRP A 164 56.42 -4.81 22.79
C TRP A 164 57.36 -4.34 23.89
N SER A 165 56.83 -3.58 24.85
CA SER A 165 57.52 -3.11 26.05
C SER A 165 56.67 -3.34 27.31
N ASN A 166 57.17 -2.96 28.47
CA ASN A 166 56.41 -3.07 29.72
C ASN A 166 55.16 -2.17 29.74
N THR A 167 55.15 -1.09 28.95
CA THR A 167 54.10 -0.07 28.99
C THR A 167 53.34 0.14 27.69
N ALA A 168 53.80 -0.45 26.58
CA ALA A 168 53.18 -0.28 25.27
C ALA A 168 53.44 -1.47 24.34
N ILE A 169 52.45 -1.81 23.52
CA ILE A 169 52.55 -2.75 22.41
C ILE A 169 52.05 -2.05 21.15
N VAL A 170 52.86 -2.04 20.08
CA VAL A 170 52.46 -1.49 18.78
C VAL A 170 52.16 -2.64 17.83
N THR A 171 50.96 -2.59 17.25
CA THR A 171 50.43 -3.59 16.31
C THR A 171 49.51 -2.92 15.28
N ALA A 172 48.79 -3.70 14.47
CA ALA A 172 47.77 -3.22 13.56
C ALA A 172 46.46 -3.96 13.79
N VAL A 173 45.33 -3.33 13.46
CA VAL A 173 44.00 -3.94 13.59
C VAL A 173 43.90 -5.16 12.67
N PRO A 174 43.64 -6.38 13.18
CA PRO A 174 43.63 -7.58 12.37
C PRO A 174 42.42 -7.65 11.42
N ALA A 175 42.58 -8.38 10.32
CA ALA A 175 41.47 -8.72 9.44
C ALA A 175 40.38 -9.49 10.22
N SER A 176 39.12 -9.25 9.88
CA SER A 176 37.95 -9.84 10.56
C SER A 176 37.76 -9.44 12.03
N ALA A 177 38.52 -8.48 12.55
CA ALA A 177 38.16 -7.81 13.80
C ALA A 177 36.77 -7.20 13.69
N VAL A 178 36.10 -7.02 14.83
CA VAL A 178 34.85 -6.26 14.98
C VAL A 178 34.99 -5.29 16.15
N THR A 179 34.12 -4.29 16.22
CA THR A 179 34.04 -3.38 17.37
C THR A 179 33.87 -4.16 18.68
N GLY A 180 34.68 -3.82 19.67
CA GLY A 180 34.61 -4.41 21.01
C GLY A 180 35.94 -4.31 21.76
N ASN A 181 36.09 -5.12 22.80
CA ASN A 181 37.26 -5.16 23.65
C ASN A 181 38.54 -5.67 22.95
N VAL A 182 39.66 -5.09 23.37
CA VAL A 182 41.04 -5.54 23.14
C VAL A 182 41.58 -6.07 24.47
N VAL A 183 42.28 -7.20 24.41
CA VAL A 183 42.93 -7.86 25.55
C VAL A 183 44.36 -8.23 25.17
N VAL A 184 45.30 -8.03 26.08
CA VAL A 184 46.67 -8.51 25.96
C VAL A 184 46.79 -9.81 26.75
N THR A 185 47.36 -10.85 26.15
CA THR A 185 47.87 -12.01 26.87
C THR A 185 49.39 -11.94 26.82
N SER A 186 50.06 -11.93 27.97
CA SER A 186 51.52 -12.00 28.05
C SER A 186 51.94 -13.10 29.00
N ASN A 187 52.79 -14.02 28.53
CA ASN A 187 53.21 -15.21 29.26
C ASN A 187 52.02 -15.97 29.89
N ALA A 188 50.93 -16.12 29.13
CA ALA A 188 49.64 -16.70 29.54
C ALA A 188 48.83 -15.93 30.61
N TYR A 189 49.25 -14.72 31.00
CA TYR A 189 48.49 -13.82 31.87
C TYR A 189 47.73 -12.79 31.05
N THR A 190 46.43 -12.64 31.30
CA THR A 190 45.56 -11.73 30.55
C THR A 190 45.43 -10.38 31.22
N SER A 191 45.32 -9.32 30.42
CA SER A 191 44.99 -7.98 30.90
C SER A 191 43.50 -7.82 31.16
N ASN A 192 43.10 -6.66 31.69
CA ASN A 192 41.74 -6.17 31.55
C ASN A 192 41.39 -5.96 30.06
N ALA A 193 40.10 -5.83 29.81
CA ALA A 193 39.56 -5.46 28.52
C ALA A 193 39.48 -3.93 28.38
N ASN A 194 39.85 -3.40 27.21
CA ASN A 194 39.64 -1.99 26.86
C ASN A 194 38.89 -1.90 25.52
N THR A 195 37.89 -1.05 25.41
CA THR A 195 37.00 -1.01 24.23
C THR A 195 37.64 -0.27 23.05
N PHE A 196 37.55 -0.89 21.87
CA PHE A 196 38.01 -0.38 20.58
C PHE A 196 36.86 -0.34 19.57
N THR A 197 36.76 0.74 18.79
CA THR A 197 35.75 0.85 17.73
C THR A 197 36.39 0.59 16.38
N LEU A 198 35.96 -0.47 15.70
CA LEU A 198 36.36 -0.71 14.31
C LEU A 198 35.60 0.27 13.41
N VAL A 199 36.34 1.02 12.61
CA VAL A 199 35.76 1.81 11.52
C VAL A 199 35.99 1.09 10.20
N SER A 200 34.98 1.08 9.35
CA SER A 200 34.99 0.38 8.07
C SER A 200 34.55 1.32 6.95
N THR A 201 35.38 1.43 5.92
CA THR A 201 35.04 2.09 4.65
C THR A 201 34.07 1.25 3.81
N MET A 202 33.97 -0.06 4.08
CA MET A 202 32.96 -0.94 3.48
C MET A 202 31.58 -0.59 4.04
N PRO A 203 30.58 -0.27 3.18
CA PRO A 203 29.22 -0.01 3.62
C PRO A 203 28.57 -1.27 4.23
N SER A 204 27.55 -1.07 5.06
CA SER A 204 26.69 -2.14 5.55
C SER A 204 25.73 -2.63 4.47
N ASP A 205 25.25 -3.87 4.63
CA ASP A 205 24.23 -4.47 3.78
C ASP A 205 22.95 -3.61 3.81
N PRO A 206 22.31 -3.33 2.64
CA PRO A 206 21.07 -2.57 2.61
C PRO A 206 19.94 -3.23 3.40
N THR A 207 19.05 -2.42 3.95
CA THR A 207 17.87 -2.89 4.71
C THR A 207 16.60 -2.24 4.17
N ASN A 208 15.42 -2.65 4.66
CA ASN A 208 14.13 -2.07 4.28
C ASN A 208 13.90 -1.97 2.76
N LEU A 209 14.20 -3.05 2.05
CA LEU A 209 14.06 -3.13 0.60
C LEU A 209 12.59 -2.97 0.18
N LYS A 210 12.35 -2.19 -0.86
CA LYS A 210 11.02 -1.93 -1.44
C LYS A 210 11.11 -1.83 -2.95
N GLN A 211 10.02 -2.13 -3.63
CA GLN A 211 9.91 -2.08 -5.08
C GLN A 211 8.70 -1.26 -5.49
N TYR A 212 8.86 -0.45 -6.53
CA TYR A 212 7.87 0.52 -6.99
C TYR A 212 7.72 0.47 -8.51
N LYS A 213 6.54 0.86 -9.00
CA LYS A 213 6.31 1.12 -10.44
C LYS A 213 7.25 2.24 -10.93
N ALA A 214 7.36 2.41 -12.25
CA ALA A 214 8.23 3.41 -12.88
C ALA A 214 8.03 4.86 -12.37
N ASN A 215 6.86 5.18 -11.79
CA ASN A 215 6.58 6.48 -11.19
C ASN A 215 7.29 6.72 -9.83
N GLY A 216 7.96 5.71 -9.27
CA GLY A 216 8.72 5.79 -8.02
C GLY A 216 7.91 6.01 -6.74
N THR A 217 6.57 5.95 -6.83
CA THR A 217 5.63 6.28 -5.74
C THR A 217 4.59 5.20 -5.48
N THR A 218 4.16 4.44 -6.50
CA THR A 218 3.24 3.31 -6.34
C THR A 218 4.02 2.04 -6.05
N GLU A 219 3.88 1.51 -4.84
CA GLU A 219 4.54 0.28 -4.40
C GLU A 219 4.00 -0.94 -5.17
N ILE A 220 4.91 -1.85 -5.53
CA ILE A 220 4.56 -3.17 -6.07
C ILE A 220 4.66 -4.14 -4.89
N LEU A 221 3.52 -4.66 -4.42
CA LEU A 221 3.54 -5.66 -3.34
C LEU A 221 4.30 -6.92 -3.79
N ALA A 222 4.70 -7.77 -2.85
CA ALA A 222 5.35 -9.04 -3.18
C ALA A 222 4.50 -9.86 -4.17
N SER A 223 5.14 -10.35 -5.23
CA SER A 223 4.51 -11.00 -6.38
C SER A 223 3.50 -10.14 -7.16
N GLY A 224 3.50 -8.83 -6.96
CA GLY A 224 2.68 -7.87 -7.71
C GLY A 224 3.19 -7.62 -9.14
N THR A 225 2.39 -6.92 -9.93
CA THR A 225 2.65 -6.71 -11.37
C THR A 225 2.88 -5.24 -11.71
N ALA A 226 3.83 -4.97 -12.60
CA ALA A 226 4.05 -3.66 -13.21
C ALA A 226 3.77 -3.70 -14.72
N SER A 227 3.03 -2.70 -15.21
CA SER A 227 2.64 -2.54 -16.62
C SER A 227 3.67 -1.85 -17.51
N THR A 228 4.88 -1.64 -17.00
CA THR A 228 5.95 -0.92 -17.69
C THR A 228 7.25 -1.70 -17.61
N THR A 229 8.11 -1.54 -18.61
CA THR A 229 9.44 -2.18 -18.67
C THR A 229 10.46 -1.58 -17.70
N SER A 230 10.02 -0.78 -16.73
CA SER A 230 10.87 -0.11 -15.75
C SER A 230 10.26 -0.15 -14.36
N VAL A 231 11.11 -0.30 -13.35
CA VAL A 231 10.76 -0.28 -11.92
C VAL A 231 11.75 0.57 -11.14
N VAL A 232 11.33 1.04 -9.97
CA VAL A 232 12.21 1.74 -9.02
C VAL A 232 12.39 0.87 -7.80
N LEU A 233 13.62 0.48 -7.53
CA LEU A 233 14.01 -0.34 -6.38
C LEU A 233 14.60 0.57 -5.32
N LYS A 234 14.22 0.38 -4.05
CA LYS A 234 14.65 1.20 -2.93
C LYS A 234 15.19 0.35 -1.79
N ALA A 235 16.15 0.90 -1.05
CA ALA A 235 16.62 0.33 0.21
C ALA A 235 17.22 1.43 1.11
N ASP A 236 17.32 1.16 2.40
CA ASP A 236 18.06 1.98 3.34
C ASP A 236 19.53 1.52 3.38
N MET A 237 20.46 2.44 3.16
CA MET A 237 21.90 2.19 3.20
C MET A 237 22.52 2.79 4.46
N ALA A 238 23.58 2.15 4.95
CA ALA A 238 24.33 2.61 6.13
C ALA A 238 25.82 2.30 6.04
N SER A 239 26.61 2.98 6.86
CA SER A 239 28.04 2.72 7.07
C SER A 239 28.48 3.15 8.47
N SER A 240 29.58 2.56 8.94
CA SER A 240 30.15 2.88 10.27
C SER A 240 30.80 4.27 10.35
N ILE A 241 31.17 4.85 9.21
CA ILE A 241 31.76 6.19 9.07
C ILE A 241 31.19 6.89 7.85
N ALA A 242 31.33 8.21 7.78
CA ALA A 242 30.88 8.99 6.64
C ALA A 242 31.67 8.64 5.37
N ILE A 243 30.98 8.08 4.37
CA ILE A 243 31.56 7.70 3.07
C ILE A 243 30.72 8.21 1.91
N ASN A 244 31.25 8.15 0.69
CA ASN A 244 30.46 8.35 -0.52
C ASN A 244 29.87 7.01 -0.94
N MET A 245 28.56 6.82 -0.82
CA MET A 245 27.91 5.53 -1.12
C MET A 245 26.77 5.66 -2.13
N ILE A 246 26.60 4.62 -2.95
CA ILE A 246 25.47 4.44 -3.86
C ILE A 246 24.86 3.05 -3.66
N ILE A 247 23.58 2.90 -4.03
CA ILE A 247 22.94 1.59 -4.17
C ILE A 247 23.29 0.98 -5.51
N GLN A 248 23.53 -0.33 -5.56
CA GLN A 248 23.61 -1.12 -6.80
C GLN A 248 22.49 -2.16 -6.79
N ALA A 249 21.79 -2.32 -7.90
CA ALA A 249 20.78 -3.36 -8.07
C ALA A 249 21.11 -4.31 -9.21
N GLU A 250 20.64 -5.54 -9.09
CA GLU A 250 20.62 -6.55 -10.15
C GLU A 250 19.24 -7.18 -10.18
N VAL A 251 18.67 -7.32 -11.38
CA VAL A 251 17.32 -7.86 -11.59
C VAL A 251 17.42 -8.94 -12.65
N GLU A 252 16.90 -10.12 -12.34
CA GLU A 252 16.91 -11.28 -13.22
C GLU A 252 15.51 -11.84 -13.42
N ASN A 253 15.36 -12.70 -14.43
CA ASN A 253 14.13 -13.49 -14.63
C ASN A 253 14.19 -14.73 -13.74
N VAL A 254 13.09 -15.11 -13.09
CA VAL A 254 13.04 -16.41 -12.40
C VAL A 254 12.99 -17.54 -13.44
N PRO A 255 13.79 -18.62 -13.34
CA PRO A 255 14.74 -18.99 -12.27
C PRO A 255 16.22 -18.74 -12.62
N THR A 256 16.54 -17.79 -13.48
CA THR A 256 17.91 -17.42 -13.85
C THR A 256 18.69 -17.04 -12.60
N SER A 257 19.89 -17.59 -12.42
CA SER A 257 20.73 -17.20 -11.29
C SER A 257 21.39 -15.85 -11.56
N PHE A 258 21.45 -15.01 -10.52
CA PHE A 258 22.23 -13.77 -10.57
C PHE A 258 23.69 -14.04 -10.92
N ASP A 259 24.20 -13.38 -11.96
CA ASP A 259 25.53 -13.59 -12.53
C ASP A 259 26.44 -12.34 -12.47
N GLY A 260 25.90 -11.23 -11.96
CA GLY A 260 26.60 -9.95 -11.86
C GLY A 260 26.66 -9.17 -13.18
N ILE A 261 25.94 -9.61 -14.22
CA ILE A 261 25.71 -8.86 -15.45
C ILE A 261 24.48 -7.95 -15.24
N GLY A 262 24.42 -6.83 -15.95
CA GLY A 262 23.25 -5.94 -15.88
C GLY A 262 23.11 -5.15 -14.57
N ILE A 263 24.15 -5.08 -13.74
CA ILE A 263 24.15 -4.27 -12.51
C ILE A 263 23.89 -2.80 -12.85
N VAL A 264 22.92 -2.20 -12.15
CA VAL A 264 22.54 -0.80 -12.28
C VAL A 264 22.98 -0.02 -11.03
N ASP A 265 23.76 1.04 -11.24
CA ASP A 265 24.20 1.95 -10.19
C ASP A 265 23.14 3.05 -9.97
N GLY A 266 22.80 3.30 -8.70
CA GLY A 266 22.07 4.49 -8.29
C GLY A 266 22.93 5.74 -8.46
N ALA A 267 22.27 6.88 -8.68
CA ALA A 267 22.94 8.17 -8.84
C ALA A 267 22.61 9.11 -7.67
N VAL A 268 23.61 9.80 -7.14
CA VAL A 268 23.44 10.76 -6.02
C VAL A 268 22.36 11.80 -6.32
N GLY A 269 22.36 12.39 -7.53
CA GLY A 269 21.37 13.40 -7.93
C GLY A 269 19.93 12.88 -8.07
N SER A 270 19.75 11.57 -8.17
CA SER A 270 18.44 10.90 -8.29
C SER A 270 18.01 10.22 -6.99
N GLY A 271 18.69 10.47 -5.87
CA GLY A 271 18.44 9.82 -4.59
C GLY A 271 18.97 8.40 -4.48
N GLY A 272 19.84 7.95 -5.40
CA GLY A 272 20.48 6.62 -5.37
C GLY A 272 21.79 6.57 -4.59
N GLY A 273 22.22 7.69 -4.00
CA GLY A 273 23.44 7.74 -3.21
C GLY A 273 23.62 9.07 -2.49
N CYS A 274 24.68 9.14 -1.69
CA CYS A 274 25.05 10.33 -0.92
C CYS A 274 26.57 10.47 -0.81
N ASN A 275 27.01 11.70 -0.59
CA ASN A 275 28.41 12.04 -0.36
C ASN A 275 28.62 12.28 1.14
N SER A 276 29.69 11.72 1.70
CA SER A 276 30.09 11.88 3.10
C SER A 276 28.92 11.68 4.09
N CYS A 277 28.28 10.51 4.01
CA CYS A 277 27.11 10.16 4.80
C CYS A 277 27.34 8.83 5.52
N THR A 278 26.71 8.66 6.69
CA THR A 278 26.65 7.39 7.43
C THR A 278 25.38 6.60 7.15
N SER A 279 24.37 7.23 6.56
CA SER A 279 23.10 6.61 6.23
C SER A 279 22.36 7.35 5.11
N LEU A 280 21.61 6.62 4.29
CA LEU A 280 20.65 7.17 3.34
C LEU A 280 19.39 6.30 3.32
N ALA A 281 18.27 6.86 3.76
CA ALA A 281 16.98 6.19 3.72
C ALA A 281 16.35 6.28 2.33
N ASN A 282 15.67 5.22 1.90
CA ASN A 282 14.99 5.10 0.60
C ASN A 282 15.92 5.43 -0.59
N ALA A 283 17.19 5.03 -0.51
CA ALA A 283 18.11 5.11 -1.62
C ALA A 283 17.52 4.35 -2.82
N GLN A 284 17.46 4.98 -3.98
CA GLN A 284 16.69 4.44 -5.11
C GLN A 284 17.49 4.25 -6.39
N VAL A 285 17.13 3.22 -7.15
CA VAL A 285 17.67 2.93 -8.48
C VAL A 285 16.54 2.55 -9.43
N THR A 286 16.57 3.13 -10.62
CA THR A 286 15.61 2.82 -11.69
C THR A 286 16.21 1.78 -12.61
N VAL A 287 15.58 0.60 -12.67
CA VAL A 287 15.97 -0.47 -13.60
C VAL A 287 15.01 -0.41 -14.78
N SER A 288 15.55 -0.32 -16.01
CA SER A 288 14.78 -0.13 -17.25
C SER A 288 15.06 -1.24 -18.25
N GLY A 289 14.20 -1.39 -19.26
CA GLY A 289 14.37 -2.40 -20.31
C GLY A 289 14.03 -3.82 -19.88
N LEU A 290 13.26 -3.98 -18.80
CA LEU A 290 12.80 -5.28 -18.32
C LEU A 290 11.76 -5.86 -19.29
N THR A 291 11.89 -7.14 -19.60
CA THR A 291 10.95 -7.89 -20.46
C THR A 291 9.76 -8.43 -19.67
N ASP A 292 8.67 -8.76 -20.34
CA ASP A 292 7.52 -9.48 -19.74
C ASP A 292 7.97 -10.85 -19.21
N ASN A 293 7.98 -11.00 -17.88
CA ASN A 293 8.30 -12.23 -17.15
C ASN A 293 8.21 -11.98 -15.63
N ILE A 294 8.29 -13.07 -14.88
CA ILE A 294 8.55 -13.08 -13.44
C ILE A 294 9.98 -12.64 -13.16
N LYS A 295 10.15 -11.74 -12.19
CA LYS A 295 11.42 -11.13 -11.81
C LYS A 295 11.75 -11.39 -10.35
N HIS A 296 13.05 -11.36 -10.09
CA HIS A 296 13.65 -11.36 -8.77
C HIS A 296 14.85 -10.42 -8.76
N TRP A 297 15.16 -9.83 -7.62
CA TRP A 297 16.20 -8.81 -7.52
C TRP A 297 16.96 -8.81 -6.21
N ARG A 298 18.16 -8.25 -6.28
CA ARG A 298 19.05 -8.04 -5.13
C ARG A 298 19.70 -6.67 -5.20
N VAL A 299 20.04 -6.12 -4.05
CA VAL A 299 20.78 -4.85 -3.92
C VAL A 299 21.97 -4.98 -2.99
N ARG A 300 22.94 -4.09 -3.18
CA ARG A 300 24.06 -3.89 -2.26
C ARG A 300 24.46 -2.41 -2.23
N SER A 301 25.15 -2.02 -1.18
CA SER A 301 25.73 -0.68 -1.05
C SER A 301 27.16 -0.69 -1.62
N LYS A 302 27.58 0.37 -2.29
CA LYS A 302 28.94 0.53 -2.83
C LYS A 302 29.56 1.84 -2.36
N ASN A 303 30.74 1.77 -1.77
CA ASN A 303 31.59 2.92 -1.54
C ASN A 303 32.21 3.34 -2.88
N THR A 304 31.88 4.54 -3.35
CA THR A 304 32.33 5.05 -4.65
C THR A 304 33.77 5.58 -4.63
N THR A 305 34.34 5.81 -3.44
CA THR A 305 35.73 6.24 -3.28
C THR A 305 36.67 5.04 -3.30
N THR A 306 36.35 3.96 -2.57
CA THR A 306 37.21 2.77 -2.45
C THR A 306 36.80 1.62 -3.39
N SER A 307 35.62 1.71 -4.01
CA SER A 307 34.97 0.62 -4.78
C SER A 307 34.61 -0.62 -3.95
N GLU A 308 34.71 -0.55 -2.63
CA GLU A 308 34.24 -1.60 -1.72
C GLU A 308 32.72 -1.71 -1.77
N VAL A 309 32.21 -2.94 -1.69
CA VAL A 309 30.77 -3.22 -1.75
C VAL A 309 30.36 -4.06 -0.55
N SER A 310 29.13 -3.86 -0.08
CA SER A 310 28.50 -4.74 0.91
C SER A 310 28.18 -6.12 0.31
N ALA A 311 27.71 -7.06 1.13
CA ALA A 311 27.10 -8.28 0.60
C ALA A 311 25.79 -7.95 -0.12
N TRP A 312 25.34 -8.88 -0.98
CA TRP A 312 24.05 -8.79 -1.64
C TRP A 312 22.91 -9.09 -0.66
N THR A 313 21.88 -8.25 -0.68
CA THR A 313 20.62 -8.47 0.02
C THR A 313 19.51 -8.72 -1.00
N TYR A 314 18.80 -9.83 -0.84
CA TYR A 314 17.65 -10.21 -1.68
C TYR A 314 16.37 -9.54 -1.18
N TYR A 315 15.46 -9.21 -2.08
CA TYR A 315 14.13 -8.78 -1.70
C TYR A 315 13.30 -9.95 -1.14
N GLY A 316 12.42 -9.68 -0.17
CA GLY A 316 11.59 -10.71 0.44
C GLY A 316 12.38 -11.68 1.33
N THR A 317 12.69 -12.86 0.82
CA THR A 317 13.42 -13.92 1.56
C THR A 317 14.87 -14.05 1.11
N SER A 318 15.66 -14.88 1.79
CA SER A 318 17.03 -15.21 1.36
C SER A 318 17.08 -16.17 0.16
N SER A 319 15.95 -16.47 -0.48
CA SER A 319 15.88 -17.38 -1.63
C SER A 319 16.09 -16.60 -2.93
N PRO A 320 17.12 -16.93 -3.74
CA PRO A 320 17.39 -16.21 -4.97
C PRO A 320 16.41 -16.56 -6.10
N ASN A 321 15.38 -17.39 -5.89
CA ASN A 321 14.46 -17.83 -6.95
C ASN A 321 12.98 -17.53 -6.63
N GLU A 322 12.71 -16.68 -5.65
CA GLU A 322 11.34 -16.27 -5.31
C GLU A 322 10.81 -15.21 -6.29
N THR A 323 9.49 -15.19 -6.49
CA THR A 323 8.82 -14.17 -7.30
C THR A 323 8.69 -12.86 -6.53
N ASP A 324 9.55 -11.89 -6.84
CA ASP A 324 9.48 -10.57 -6.23
C ASP A 324 8.39 -9.71 -6.89
N PHE A 325 8.39 -9.66 -8.23
CA PHE A 325 7.38 -8.99 -9.04
C PHE A 325 7.27 -9.60 -10.44
N LYS A 326 6.21 -9.27 -11.17
CA LYS A 326 6.02 -9.58 -12.60
C LYS A 326 6.07 -8.28 -13.40
N ILE A 327 6.76 -8.30 -14.54
CA ILE A 327 6.52 -7.31 -15.60
C ILE A 327 5.49 -7.90 -16.54
N ASP A 328 4.45 -7.14 -16.84
CA ASP A 328 3.37 -7.54 -17.74
C ASP A 328 2.92 -6.33 -18.56
N THR A 329 3.33 -6.29 -19.82
CA THR A 329 3.04 -5.16 -20.71
C THR A 329 1.97 -5.48 -21.75
N THR A 330 1.39 -6.67 -21.67
CA THR A 330 0.51 -7.22 -22.69
C THR A 330 -0.94 -6.98 -22.26
N ALA A 331 -1.77 -6.45 -23.16
CA ALA A 331 -3.19 -6.28 -22.87
C ALA A 331 -3.96 -7.57 -23.19
N PRO A 332 -5.08 -7.83 -22.50
CA PRO A 332 -5.81 -9.09 -22.64
C PRO A 332 -6.41 -9.23 -24.04
N VAL A 333 -6.35 -10.42 -24.63
CA VAL A 333 -6.90 -10.68 -25.97
C VAL A 333 -8.39 -10.98 -25.90
N ILE A 334 -9.22 -10.03 -26.33
CA ILE A 334 -10.69 -10.17 -26.38
C ILE A 334 -11.11 -11.02 -27.59
N SER A 335 -12.08 -11.93 -27.39
CA SER A 335 -12.65 -12.76 -28.45
C SER A 335 -14.11 -13.13 -28.20
N GLY A 336 -14.85 -13.45 -29.28
CA GLY A 336 -16.21 -13.99 -29.19
C GLY A 336 -17.26 -12.99 -28.69
N THR A 337 -17.06 -11.69 -28.89
CA THR A 337 -18.00 -10.63 -28.52
C THR A 337 -19.35 -10.82 -29.24
N SER A 338 -20.44 -10.82 -28.48
CA SER A 338 -21.79 -11.08 -28.98
C SER A 338 -22.86 -10.40 -28.14
N SER A 339 -23.93 -9.92 -28.78
CA SER A 339 -25.14 -9.38 -28.15
C SER A 339 -26.29 -10.38 -28.02
N GLY A 340 -26.06 -11.64 -28.42
CA GLY A 340 -27.06 -12.70 -28.35
C GLY A 340 -28.33 -12.37 -29.14
N THR A 341 -29.50 -12.58 -28.53
CA THR A 341 -30.81 -12.21 -29.07
C THR A 341 -31.45 -11.17 -28.14
N PRO A 342 -31.38 -9.87 -28.47
CA PRO A 342 -31.99 -8.82 -27.66
C PRO A 342 -33.50 -8.97 -27.49
N GLY A 343 -34.01 -8.57 -26.32
CA GLY A 343 -35.43 -8.47 -26.03
C GLY A 343 -36.04 -7.15 -26.52
N THR A 344 -37.26 -6.84 -26.09
CA THR A 344 -37.93 -5.57 -26.41
C THR A 344 -37.34 -4.38 -25.65
N ASN A 345 -36.71 -4.62 -24.49
CA ASN A 345 -36.14 -3.57 -23.63
C ASN A 345 -34.82 -3.98 -22.96
N SER A 346 -34.17 -5.05 -23.45
CA SER A 346 -32.97 -5.61 -22.84
C SER A 346 -32.04 -6.28 -23.85
N ALA A 347 -30.77 -6.43 -23.50
CA ALA A 347 -29.77 -7.15 -24.29
C ALA A 347 -28.69 -7.76 -23.37
N SER A 348 -28.17 -8.93 -23.73
CA SER A 348 -27.10 -9.61 -22.99
C SER A 348 -25.83 -9.62 -23.84
N ILE A 349 -24.79 -8.93 -23.38
CA ILE A 349 -23.50 -8.88 -24.08
C ILE A 349 -22.51 -9.83 -23.41
N THR A 350 -21.82 -10.66 -24.19
CA THR A 350 -20.84 -11.65 -23.70
C THR A 350 -19.58 -11.66 -24.55
N TRP A 351 -18.42 -11.93 -23.94
CA TRP A 351 -17.13 -12.12 -24.61
C TRP A 351 -16.17 -12.97 -23.75
N ASN A 352 -14.99 -13.30 -24.27
CA ASN A 352 -13.93 -13.99 -23.53
C ASN A 352 -12.60 -13.23 -23.63
N THR A 353 -11.70 -13.44 -22.66
CA THR A 353 -10.27 -13.13 -22.77
C THR A 353 -9.45 -14.42 -22.71
N SER A 354 -8.62 -14.66 -23.74
CA SER A 354 -8.05 -15.99 -24.00
C SER A 354 -6.73 -16.29 -23.28
N ASP A 355 -6.02 -15.26 -22.85
CA ASP A 355 -4.65 -15.30 -22.34
C ASP A 355 -4.55 -14.98 -20.85
N GLU A 356 -5.46 -14.15 -20.34
CA GLU A 356 -5.45 -13.74 -18.93
C GLU A 356 -6.84 -13.33 -18.40
N ILE A 357 -6.98 -13.33 -17.07
CA ILE A 357 -8.16 -12.81 -16.39
C ILE A 357 -8.20 -11.29 -16.50
N SER A 358 -9.39 -10.73 -16.74
CA SER A 358 -9.57 -9.29 -16.93
C SER A 358 -10.86 -8.76 -16.32
N THR A 359 -10.98 -7.45 -16.27
CA THR A 359 -12.20 -6.75 -15.87
C THR A 359 -13.31 -6.90 -16.92
N THR A 360 -14.56 -6.71 -16.49
CA THR A 360 -15.75 -6.80 -17.35
C THR A 360 -16.38 -5.44 -17.52
N ARG A 361 -16.34 -4.82 -18.71
CA ARG A 361 -16.98 -3.53 -18.98
C ARG A 361 -17.62 -3.47 -20.37
N ILE A 362 -18.84 -2.94 -20.43
CA ILE A 362 -19.59 -2.67 -21.67
C ILE A 362 -19.85 -1.16 -21.75
N GLU A 363 -19.70 -0.59 -22.95
CA GLU A 363 -20.15 0.77 -23.28
C GLU A 363 -21.19 0.66 -24.40
N TYR A 364 -22.32 1.38 -24.30
CA TYR A 364 -23.37 1.35 -25.33
C TYR A 364 -24.14 2.66 -25.41
N ASP A 365 -24.57 3.09 -26.60
CA ASP A 365 -25.38 4.30 -26.81
C ASP A 365 -26.32 4.14 -28.04
N THR A 366 -27.06 5.19 -28.41
CA THR A 366 -27.84 5.22 -29.66
C THR A 366 -27.19 6.02 -30.79
N ALA A 367 -26.05 6.66 -30.53
CA ALA A 367 -25.40 7.61 -31.44
C ALA A 367 -24.23 7.01 -32.23
N GLY A 368 -23.64 5.91 -31.75
CA GLY A 368 -22.46 5.29 -32.33
C GLY A 368 -21.19 6.11 -32.18
N THR A 369 -21.15 7.05 -31.21
CA THR A 369 -20.06 8.01 -31.07
C THR A 369 -19.27 7.79 -29.79
N PHE A 370 -18.45 6.74 -29.80
CA PHE A 370 -17.50 6.46 -28.72
C PHE A 370 -16.23 7.34 -28.85
N THR A 371 -16.33 8.61 -28.48
CA THR A 371 -15.16 9.52 -28.51
C THR A 371 -14.24 9.30 -27.30
N GLY A 372 -12.93 9.23 -27.54
CA GLY A 372 -11.85 9.41 -26.56
C GLY A 372 -11.97 8.69 -25.21
N GLY A 373 -11.56 7.40 -25.16
CA GLY A 373 -11.22 6.71 -23.91
C GLY A 373 -12.26 6.79 -22.78
N TYR A 374 -13.52 7.07 -23.12
CA TYR A 374 -14.55 7.58 -22.22
C TYR A 374 -14.62 6.71 -20.96
N ASP A 375 -14.41 7.33 -19.80
CA ASP A 375 -14.83 6.75 -18.54
C ASP A 375 -16.29 7.20 -18.35
N CYS A 376 -17.23 6.26 -18.37
CA CYS A 376 -18.69 6.48 -18.37
C CYS A 376 -19.24 7.09 -17.06
N ALA A 377 -18.44 7.83 -16.32
CA ALA A 377 -18.84 8.47 -15.06
C ALA A 377 -19.75 9.68 -15.34
N GLY A 378 -21.07 9.48 -15.32
CA GLY A 378 -22.04 10.56 -15.19
C GLY A 378 -22.96 10.85 -16.38
N THR A 379 -22.98 10.01 -17.42
CA THR A 379 -23.99 10.08 -18.49
C THR A 379 -25.04 8.96 -18.34
N SER A 380 -26.29 9.26 -18.68
CA SER A 380 -27.43 8.32 -18.68
C SER A 380 -27.41 7.31 -19.83
N GLU A 381 -26.30 7.24 -20.56
CA GLU A 381 -26.08 6.40 -21.75
C GLU A 381 -24.92 5.43 -21.52
N CYS A 382 -24.72 4.99 -20.27
CA CYS A 382 -23.89 3.84 -19.98
C CYS A 382 -24.55 3.08 -18.84
N THR A 383 -24.58 1.75 -18.91
CA THR A 383 -24.64 1.00 -17.66
C THR A 383 -23.33 1.25 -16.95
N ALA A 384 -23.35 2.00 -15.85
CA ALA A 384 -22.29 1.93 -14.85
C ALA A 384 -22.33 0.53 -14.21
N LEU A 385 -21.98 -0.50 -14.98
CA LEU A 385 -21.64 -1.81 -14.47
C LEU A 385 -20.18 -1.68 -14.05
N THR A 386 -20.05 -1.16 -12.83
CA THR A 386 -18.85 -1.16 -12.01
C THR A 386 -18.03 -2.38 -12.31
N ASP A 387 -16.80 -2.15 -12.77
CA ASP A 387 -15.66 -3.06 -12.80
C ASP A 387 -15.85 -4.26 -11.84
N THR A 388 -16.50 -5.34 -12.31
CA THR A 388 -16.97 -6.39 -11.42
C THR A 388 -15.79 -7.27 -11.07
N SER A 389 -15.18 -7.05 -9.91
CA SER A 389 -14.37 -8.08 -9.23
C SER A 389 -15.29 -9.25 -8.86
N PRO A 390 -14.94 -10.51 -9.16
CA PRO A 390 -13.62 -10.99 -9.58
C PRO A 390 -13.34 -10.82 -11.08
N MET A 391 -12.06 -10.62 -11.42
CA MET A 391 -11.58 -10.70 -12.80
C MET A 391 -11.78 -12.11 -13.36
N VAL A 392 -12.19 -12.23 -14.62
CA VAL A 392 -12.55 -13.50 -15.27
C VAL A 392 -12.03 -13.56 -16.70
N THR A 393 -12.03 -14.77 -17.28
CA THR A 393 -11.75 -15.00 -18.71
C THR A 393 -13.01 -15.21 -19.55
N ASN A 394 -14.16 -15.45 -18.92
CA ASN A 394 -15.46 -15.60 -19.57
C ASN A 394 -16.41 -14.57 -18.99
N HIS A 395 -16.81 -13.61 -19.82
CA HIS A 395 -17.54 -12.42 -19.41
C HIS A 395 -19.03 -12.57 -19.72
N THR A 396 -19.84 -12.66 -18.66
CA THR A 396 -21.30 -12.75 -18.72
C THR A 396 -21.96 -11.74 -17.76
N PRO A 397 -21.79 -10.42 -17.99
CA PRO A 397 -22.41 -9.39 -17.16
C PRO A 397 -23.94 -9.47 -17.19
N PRO A 398 -24.63 -8.89 -16.18
CA PRO A 398 -26.09 -8.77 -16.18
C PRO A 398 -26.60 -8.09 -17.45
N ALA A 399 -27.78 -8.49 -17.92
CA ALA A 399 -28.40 -7.91 -19.09
C ALA A 399 -28.59 -6.40 -18.94
N LEU A 400 -28.34 -5.65 -20.02
CA LEU A 400 -28.73 -4.26 -20.16
C LEU A 400 -30.27 -4.19 -20.06
N THR A 401 -30.80 -3.21 -19.34
CA THR A 401 -32.25 -3.04 -19.13
C THR A 401 -32.67 -1.60 -19.35
N ASN A 402 -33.98 -1.34 -19.40
CA ASN A 402 -34.56 -0.01 -19.68
C ASN A 402 -34.16 0.55 -21.06
N LEU A 403 -33.94 -0.33 -22.03
CA LEU A 403 -33.70 0.07 -23.42
C LEU A 403 -35.03 0.40 -24.10
N ASN A 404 -35.02 1.38 -25.00
CA ASN A 404 -36.18 1.74 -25.80
C ASN A 404 -36.46 0.63 -26.82
N SER A 405 -37.72 0.20 -26.95
CA SER A 405 -38.11 -0.83 -27.93
C SER A 405 -37.99 -0.34 -29.37
N GLY A 406 -37.72 -1.26 -30.30
CA GLY A 406 -37.54 -0.95 -31.72
C GLY A 406 -36.36 -0.01 -32.03
N THR A 407 -35.44 0.18 -31.08
CA THR A 407 -34.28 1.07 -31.20
C THR A 407 -33.00 0.27 -31.42
N THR A 408 -32.13 0.78 -32.31
CA THR A 408 -30.77 0.25 -32.53
C THR A 408 -29.80 0.91 -31.55
N TYR A 409 -29.04 0.08 -30.85
CA TYR A 409 -27.96 0.50 -29.96
C TYR A 409 -26.61 0.10 -30.55
N HIS A 410 -25.62 0.96 -30.30
CA HIS A 410 -24.21 0.74 -30.60
C HIS A 410 -23.50 0.31 -29.32
N TYR A 411 -22.49 -0.56 -29.38
CA TYR A 411 -21.73 -1.00 -28.21
C TYR A 411 -20.29 -1.41 -28.50
N ARG A 412 -19.46 -1.40 -27.46
CA ARG A 412 -18.13 -2.01 -27.43
C ARG A 412 -17.82 -2.58 -26.04
N VAL A 413 -16.88 -3.51 -25.96
CA VAL A 413 -16.43 -4.12 -24.70
C VAL A 413 -15.00 -3.72 -24.38
N ARG A 414 -14.69 -3.64 -23.08
CA ARG A 414 -13.36 -3.27 -22.58
C ARG A 414 -12.95 -4.26 -21.48
N SER A 415 -11.71 -4.70 -21.55
CA SER A 415 -11.12 -5.64 -20.60
C SER A 415 -9.74 -5.15 -20.19
N LYS A 416 -9.52 -5.03 -18.88
CA LYS A 416 -8.25 -4.61 -18.29
C LYS A 416 -7.69 -5.73 -17.42
N ASP A 417 -6.41 -6.04 -17.58
CA ASP A 417 -5.72 -7.03 -16.75
C ASP A 417 -5.38 -6.48 -15.35
N ALA A 418 -4.66 -7.26 -14.55
CA ALA A 418 -4.24 -6.87 -13.20
C ALA A 418 -3.07 -5.86 -13.20
N ALA A 419 -2.31 -5.79 -14.30
CA ALA A 419 -1.22 -4.84 -14.49
C ALA A 419 -1.74 -3.44 -14.85
N GLY A 420 -2.96 -3.35 -15.39
CA GLY A 420 -3.63 -2.16 -15.89
C GLY A 420 -3.61 -2.02 -17.42
N ASN A 421 -3.15 -3.04 -18.17
CA ASN A 421 -3.18 -3.05 -19.63
C ASN A 421 -4.62 -3.28 -20.10
N GLU A 422 -5.09 -2.51 -21.07
CA GLU A 422 -6.49 -2.51 -21.50
C GLU A 422 -6.63 -2.79 -23.00
N SER A 423 -7.55 -3.70 -23.31
CA SER A 423 -8.03 -3.97 -24.66
C SER A 423 -9.47 -3.50 -24.84
N ILE A 424 -9.80 -3.10 -26.07
CA ILE A 424 -11.13 -2.64 -26.48
C ILE A 424 -11.52 -3.42 -27.74
N ASP A 425 -12.74 -3.97 -27.75
CA ASP A 425 -13.29 -4.69 -28.90
C ASP A 425 -14.69 -4.15 -29.30
N PRO A 426 -14.89 -3.73 -30.57
CA PRO A 426 -13.87 -3.66 -31.61
C PRO A 426 -12.84 -2.55 -31.32
N SER A 427 -11.59 -2.75 -31.74
CA SER A 427 -10.52 -1.78 -31.52
C SER A 427 -10.74 -0.44 -32.23
N THR A 428 -11.59 -0.45 -33.27
CA THR A 428 -12.09 0.74 -33.98
C THR A 428 -13.57 0.58 -34.32
N GLY A 429 -14.36 1.63 -34.14
CA GLY A 429 -15.79 1.62 -34.42
C GLY A 429 -16.61 1.00 -33.29
N ASP A 430 -17.67 0.29 -33.65
CA ASP A 430 -18.62 -0.31 -32.72
C ASP A 430 -19.30 -1.55 -33.31
N TYR A 431 -19.89 -2.35 -32.41
CA TYR A 431 -20.91 -3.31 -32.76
C TYR A 431 -22.29 -2.69 -32.61
N THR A 432 -23.32 -3.30 -33.20
CA THR A 432 -24.70 -2.85 -33.04
C THR A 432 -25.63 -3.99 -32.67
N PHE A 433 -26.72 -3.69 -31.98
CA PHE A 433 -27.84 -4.60 -31.79
C PHE A 433 -29.19 -3.84 -31.80
N PRO A 434 -30.22 -4.35 -32.47
CA PRO A 434 -31.57 -3.82 -32.39
C PRO A 434 -32.35 -4.48 -31.26
N THR A 435 -33.05 -3.67 -30.46
CA THR A 435 -34.12 -4.17 -29.59
C THR A 435 -35.34 -4.58 -30.43
N ALA A 436 -36.06 -5.59 -29.98
CA ALA A 436 -37.31 -5.99 -30.63
C ALA A 436 -38.36 -4.87 -30.51
N THR A 437 -39.19 -4.70 -31.54
CA THR A 437 -40.35 -3.80 -31.48
C THR A 437 -41.42 -4.40 -30.58
N GLU A 438 -42.00 -3.59 -29.71
CA GLU A 438 -43.15 -3.98 -28.91
C GLU A 438 -44.44 -3.86 -29.75
N ASN A 439 -45.26 -4.92 -29.79
CA ASN A 439 -46.55 -4.90 -30.47
C ASN A 439 -47.62 -4.39 -29.50
N HIS A 440 -48.13 -3.18 -29.76
CA HIS A 440 -49.24 -2.61 -29.01
C HIS A 440 -50.60 -3.18 -29.49
N PRO A 441 -51.38 -3.87 -28.64
CA PRO A 441 -52.76 -4.23 -28.97
C PRO A 441 -53.64 -2.98 -29.16
N ALA A 442 -54.62 -3.06 -30.08
CA ALA A 442 -55.58 -1.99 -30.33
C ALA A 442 -56.92 -2.25 -29.62
N LYS A 443 -57.53 -1.21 -29.05
CA LYS A 443 -58.84 -1.23 -28.39
C LYS A 443 -59.73 -0.12 -28.94
N THR A 444 -61.05 -0.36 -28.92
CA THR A 444 -62.07 0.64 -29.30
C THR A 444 -62.97 0.91 -28.11
N THR A 445 -63.16 2.19 -27.76
CA THR A 445 -64.06 2.65 -26.70
C THR A 445 -65.18 3.53 -27.27
N MET A 446 -66.27 3.65 -26.53
CA MET A 446 -67.43 4.47 -26.87
C MET A 446 -67.87 5.29 -25.66
N ALA A 447 -68.13 6.59 -25.86
CA ALA A 447 -68.71 7.45 -24.84
C ALA A 447 -69.97 8.14 -25.36
N VAL A 448 -70.99 8.21 -24.52
CA VAL A 448 -72.25 8.91 -24.83
C VAL A 448 -72.02 10.41 -24.62
N ILE A 449 -72.38 11.24 -25.60
CA ILE A 449 -72.32 12.70 -25.50
C ILE A 449 -73.64 13.20 -24.91
N PHE A 450 -74.77 12.75 -25.47
CA PHE A 450 -76.10 12.94 -24.88
C PHE A 450 -77.07 11.90 -25.47
N ASN A 451 -78.09 11.55 -24.68
CA ASN A 451 -79.09 10.53 -25.05
C ASN A 451 -80.53 11.01 -24.90
N ASP A 452 -80.71 12.30 -24.59
CA ASP A 452 -82.02 12.93 -24.48
C ASP A 452 -82.30 13.75 -25.74
N PRO A 453 -83.55 13.75 -26.27
CA PRO A 453 -83.91 14.54 -27.43
C PRO A 453 -83.62 16.03 -27.23
N LEU A 454 -82.83 16.61 -28.12
CA LEU A 454 -82.44 18.02 -28.10
C LEU A 454 -82.83 18.67 -29.43
N GLN A 455 -83.72 19.66 -29.39
CA GLN A 455 -84.01 20.49 -30.56
C GLN A 455 -82.95 21.57 -30.71
N VAL A 456 -82.25 21.55 -31.84
CA VAL A 456 -81.19 22.50 -32.19
C VAL A 456 -81.71 23.41 -33.30
N THR A 457 -81.93 24.68 -32.99
CA THR A 457 -82.41 25.73 -33.93
C THR A 457 -81.29 26.73 -34.29
N THR A 458 -80.27 26.83 -33.44
CA THR A 458 -79.07 27.65 -33.61
C THR A 458 -77.85 26.86 -33.11
N ALA A 459 -76.64 27.40 -33.30
CA ALA A 459 -75.41 26.80 -32.78
C ALA A 459 -75.57 26.40 -31.30
N THR A 460 -75.52 25.09 -31.03
CA THR A 460 -75.73 24.53 -29.70
C THR A 460 -74.51 23.71 -29.32
N THR A 461 -73.94 24.01 -28.14
CA THR A 461 -72.76 23.33 -27.61
C THR A 461 -73.20 22.28 -26.60
N THR A 462 -72.69 21.07 -26.71
CA THR A 462 -72.82 20.03 -25.69
C THR A 462 -71.46 19.54 -25.26
N TYR A 463 -71.35 19.14 -23.99
CA TYR A 463 -70.10 18.72 -23.36
C TYR A 463 -70.12 17.23 -23.04
N PHE A 464 -68.96 16.58 -23.13
CA PHE A 464 -68.80 15.15 -22.88
C PHE A 464 -67.42 14.83 -22.32
N THR A 465 -67.26 13.63 -21.76
CA THR A 465 -65.98 13.08 -21.32
C THR A 465 -65.63 11.87 -22.17
N VAL A 466 -64.36 11.76 -22.53
CA VAL A 466 -63.75 10.51 -22.98
C VAL A 466 -62.75 10.10 -21.90
N HIS A 467 -62.79 8.82 -21.50
CA HIS A 467 -61.83 8.25 -20.57
C HIS A 467 -61.27 6.95 -21.17
N VAL A 468 -59.94 6.87 -21.23
CA VAL A 468 -59.19 5.69 -21.64
C VAL A 468 -58.35 5.21 -20.43
N PRO A 469 -58.59 4.00 -19.90
CA PRO A 469 -57.95 3.56 -18.65
C PRO A 469 -56.50 3.07 -18.83
N GLU A 470 -56.06 2.79 -20.05
CA GLU A 470 -54.71 2.29 -20.33
C GLU A 470 -53.64 3.39 -20.26
N LEU A 471 -52.41 3.03 -19.89
CA LEU A 471 -51.28 3.95 -19.83
C LEU A 471 -50.76 4.27 -21.25
N SER A 472 -50.43 5.54 -21.48
CA SER A 472 -49.86 6.05 -22.76
C SER A 472 -50.65 5.66 -24.03
N PRO A 473 -51.98 5.90 -24.10
CA PRO A 473 -52.77 5.52 -25.26
C PRO A 473 -52.43 6.40 -26.47
N THR A 474 -52.24 5.78 -27.64
CA THR A 474 -52.07 6.49 -28.91
C THR A 474 -53.36 6.36 -29.73
N VAL A 475 -54.06 7.48 -29.97
CA VAL A 475 -55.31 7.48 -30.75
C VAL A 475 -55.01 7.20 -32.22
N GLN A 476 -55.63 6.14 -32.74
CA GLN A 476 -55.57 5.76 -34.14
C GLN A 476 -56.68 6.47 -34.93
N SER A 477 -57.89 6.54 -34.37
CA SER A 477 -59.01 7.28 -34.97
C SER A 477 -60.10 7.64 -33.95
N ALA A 478 -60.85 8.72 -34.21
CA ALA A 478 -62.03 9.08 -33.43
C ALA A 478 -63.12 9.72 -34.31
N TYR A 479 -64.38 9.40 -34.05
CA TYR A 479 -65.53 10.02 -34.74
C TYR A 479 -66.74 10.19 -33.84
N ILE A 480 -67.48 11.27 -34.06
CA ILE A 480 -68.77 11.55 -33.42
C ILE A 480 -69.89 11.11 -34.36
N GLU A 481 -70.80 10.29 -33.82
CA GLU A 481 -72.03 9.89 -34.50
C GLU A 481 -73.20 10.66 -33.89
N VAL A 482 -73.92 11.44 -34.71
CA VAL A 482 -75.10 12.22 -34.31
C VAL A 482 -76.32 11.67 -35.03
N PHE A 483 -77.33 11.28 -34.26
CA PHE A 483 -78.56 10.70 -34.77
C PHE A 483 -79.73 11.64 -34.52
N GLY A 484 -80.48 12.04 -35.56
CA GLY A 484 -81.52 13.04 -35.39
C GLY A 484 -82.54 13.09 -36.52
N LEU A 485 -83.72 13.65 -36.20
CA LEU A 485 -84.82 13.88 -37.13
C LEU A 485 -84.80 15.33 -37.63
N VAL A 486 -84.89 15.50 -38.94
CA VAL A 486 -85.02 16.82 -39.58
C VAL A 486 -86.35 16.87 -40.32
N SER A 487 -87.10 17.96 -40.18
CA SER A 487 -88.46 18.11 -40.73
C SER A 487 -88.74 19.54 -41.20
N GLY A 488 -89.92 19.78 -41.77
CA GLY A 488 -90.43 21.12 -42.05
C GLY A 488 -89.83 21.79 -43.29
N GLY A 489 -89.39 21.02 -44.29
CA GLY A 489 -88.88 21.59 -45.54
C GLY A 489 -87.46 22.14 -45.43
N PHE A 490 -86.65 21.59 -44.50
CA PHE A 490 -85.27 22.02 -44.27
C PHE A 490 -84.48 21.94 -45.57
N SER A 491 -83.74 22.99 -45.92
CA SER A 491 -82.78 22.99 -47.03
C SER A 491 -81.57 23.83 -46.61
N GLY A 492 -80.43 23.16 -46.41
CA GLY A 492 -79.24 23.80 -45.84
C GLY A 492 -78.19 22.79 -45.40
N THR A 493 -77.35 23.20 -44.43
CA THR A 493 -76.34 22.34 -43.83
C THR A 493 -76.53 22.19 -42.33
N ILE A 494 -76.09 21.05 -41.81
CA ILE A 494 -75.85 20.84 -40.38
C ILE A 494 -74.35 20.73 -40.20
N THR A 495 -73.75 21.64 -39.45
CA THR A 495 -72.31 21.64 -39.20
C THR A 495 -72.02 21.03 -37.84
N ILE A 496 -71.05 20.12 -37.79
CA ILE A 496 -70.57 19.47 -36.57
C ILE A 496 -69.11 19.86 -36.37
N GLN A 497 -68.76 20.27 -35.15
CA GLN A 497 -67.38 20.57 -34.77
C GLN A 497 -67.11 20.04 -33.36
N ALA A 498 -66.03 19.27 -33.20
CA ALA A 498 -65.52 18.90 -31.87
C ALA A 498 -64.37 19.83 -31.49
N ASN A 499 -64.39 20.39 -30.29
CA ASN A 499 -63.33 21.25 -29.74
C ASN A 499 -62.80 22.27 -30.77
N SER A 500 -61.49 22.25 -31.02
CA SER A 500 -60.80 23.08 -32.03
C SER A 500 -60.55 22.34 -33.36
N ALA A 501 -61.06 21.11 -33.50
CA ALA A 501 -60.93 20.35 -34.73
C ALA A 501 -61.68 21.04 -35.89
N THR A 502 -61.28 20.74 -37.12
CA THR A 502 -61.89 21.32 -38.32
C THR A 502 -63.37 20.94 -38.39
N SER A 503 -64.27 21.93 -38.45
CA SER A 503 -65.72 21.69 -38.56
C SER A 503 -66.08 21.01 -39.89
N ARG A 504 -67.13 20.20 -39.90
CA ARG A 504 -67.67 19.58 -41.13
C ARG A 504 -69.14 19.90 -41.32
N ALA A 505 -69.48 20.41 -42.51
CA ALA A 505 -70.86 20.69 -42.91
C ALA A 505 -71.45 19.51 -43.69
N TYR A 506 -72.66 19.09 -43.31
CA TYR A 506 -73.43 18.04 -43.97
C TYR A 506 -74.63 18.67 -44.66
N ALA A 507 -74.76 18.50 -45.98
CA ALA A 507 -75.94 18.96 -46.71
C ALA A 507 -77.16 18.13 -46.33
N VAL A 508 -78.27 18.80 -46.00
CA VAL A 508 -79.53 18.19 -45.58
C VAL A 508 -80.68 18.86 -46.33
N SER A 509 -81.58 18.03 -46.85
CA SER A 509 -82.79 18.49 -47.52
C SER A 509 -83.95 17.56 -47.18
N THR A 510 -85.05 18.10 -46.66
CA THR A 510 -86.26 17.32 -46.31
C THR A 510 -87.50 17.91 -46.96
N ALA A 511 -88.52 17.08 -47.19
CA ALA A 511 -89.81 17.57 -47.68
C ALA A 511 -90.60 18.23 -46.54
N ALA A 512 -91.53 19.13 -46.88
CA ALA A 512 -92.29 19.92 -45.90
C ALA A 512 -93.13 19.07 -44.91
N SER A 513 -93.60 17.89 -45.34
CA SER A 513 -94.57 17.08 -44.61
C SER A 513 -94.02 15.78 -44.03
N THR A 514 -92.73 15.46 -44.19
CA THR A 514 -92.15 14.18 -43.73
C THR A 514 -90.88 14.38 -42.89
N PRO A 515 -90.86 13.97 -41.61
CA PRO A 515 -89.63 13.94 -40.84
C PRO A 515 -88.70 12.86 -41.40
N THR A 516 -87.44 13.22 -41.64
CA THR A 516 -86.40 12.30 -42.16
C THR A 516 -85.34 12.08 -41.10
N LEU A 517 -84.97 10.82 -40.89
CA LEU A 517 -83.97 10.42 -39.93
C LEU A 517 -82.58 10.44 -40.56
N TYR A 518 -81.64 11.09 -39.89
CA TYR A 518 -80.25 11.21 -40.32
C TYR A 518 -79.30 10.63 -39.28
N ARG A 519 -78.22 10.02 -39.79
CA ARG A 519 -77.04 9.65 -39.02
C ARG A 519 -75.84 10.38 -39.61
N PHE A 520 -75.34 11.37 -38.90
CA PHE A 520 -74.13 12.10 -39.26
C PHE A 520 -72.92 11.44 -38.60
N VAL A 521 -71.86 11.20 -39.37
CA VAL A 521 -70.60 10.63 -38.88
C VAL A 521 -69.49 11.64 -39.11
N TYR A 522 -69.00 12.23 -38.03
CA TYR A 522 -67.99 13.28 -38.01
C TYR A 522 -66.64 12.73 -37.55
N PRO A 523 -65.68 12.48 -38.46
CA PRO A 523 -64.32 12.14 -38.08
C PRO A 523 -63.63 13.38 -37.51
N ILE A 524 -63.01 13.22 -36.34
CA ILE A 524 -62.21 14.27 -35.71
C ILE A 524 -60.82 14.25 -36.37
N SER A 525 -60.38 15.38 -36.93
CA SER A 525 -59.03 15.49 -37.49
C SER A 525 -57.99 15.51 -36.37
N SER A 526 -56.88 14.78 -36.54
CA SER A 526 -55.77 14.69 -35.58
C SER A 526 -56.24 14.47 -34.12
N PRO A 527 -57.00 13.40 -33.83
CA PRO A 527 -57.64 13.18 -32.53
C PRO A 527 -56.65 12.81 -31.41
N GLY A 528 -55.36 12.64 -31.71
CA GLY A 528 -54.29 12.45 -30.72
C GLY A 528 -53.72 13.75 -30.14
N THR A 529 -54.35 14.90 -30.41
CA THR A 529 -53.96 16.19 -29.84
C THR A 529 -55.03 16.66 -28.86
N GLU A 530 -54.60 17.08 -27.66
CA GLU A 530 -55.49 17.55 -26.59
C GLU A 530 -56.42 18.69 -27.03
N THR A 531 -56.01 19.51 -28.00
CA THR A 531 -56.82 20.60 -28.55
C THR A 531 -58.01 20.15 -29.39
N ASN A 532 -57.91 18.95 -29.99
CA ASN A 532 -58.95 18.40 -30.87
C ASN A 532 -59.78 17.33 -30.15
N LEU A 533 -59.17 16.57 -29.24
CA LEU A 533 -59.85 15.60 -28.39
C LEU A 533 -58.97 15.32 -27.15
N ASN A 534 -59.53 15.54 -25.96
CA ASN A 534 -58.90 15.19 -24.69
C ASN A 534 -59.43 13.82 -24.23
N LEU A 535 -58.53 12.86 -23.95
CA LEU A 535 -58.90 11.47 -23.59
C LEU A 535 -58.86 11.18 -22.09
N ASN A 536 -58.35 12.12 -21.29
CA ASN A 536 -58.01 11.91 -19.89
C ASN A 536 -58.68 12.96 -18.99
N ASP A 537 -59.94 13.29 -19.31
CA ASP A 537 -60.76 14.13 -18.45
C ASP A 537 -60.99 13.42 -17.11
N VAL A 538 -60.34 13.93 -16.07
CA VAL A 538 -60.37 13.37 -14.69
C VAL A 538 -61.71 13.63 -14.00
N ALA A 539 -62.50 14.59 -14.51
CA ALA A 539 -63.82 14.95 -14.00
C ALA A 539 -64.91 14.70 -15.08
N PRO A 540 -66.11 14.22 -14.70
CA PRO A 540 -67.19 14.01 -15.64
C PRO A 540 -67.73 15.36 -16.16
N CYS A 541 -67.53 15.59 -17.45
CA CYS A 541 -68.05 16.70 -18.22
C CYS A 541 -69.45 16.38 -18.73
N SER A 542 -70.39 17.27 -18.46
CA SER A 542 -71.75 17.18 -18.99
C SER A 542 -72.34 18.58 -19.16
N ASN A 543 -73.48 18.67 -19.85
CA ASN A 543 -74.19 19.95 -20.01
C ASN A 543 -74.62 20.59 -18.67
N SER A 544 -74.66 19.81 -17.58
CA SER A 544 -75.00 20.27 -16.23
C SER A 544 -73.77 20.51 -15.34
N VAL A 545 -72.58 20.06 -15.77
CA VAL A 545 -71.32 20.17 -15.02
C VAL A 545 -70.22 20.57 -16.01
N VAL A 546 -69.95 21.87 -16.07
CA VAL A 546 -68.84 22.46 -16.83
C VAL A 546 -67.86 23.06 -15.81
N PRO A 547 -66.76 22.36 -15.44
CA PRO A 547 -65.74 22.91 -14.56
C PRO A 547 -65.14 24.19 -15.16
N GLY A 548 -64.92 25.21 -14.33
CA GLY A 548 -64.33 26.49 -14.76
C GLY A 548 -62.80 26.46 -14.74
N THR A 549 -62.19 26.90 -15.86
CA THR A 549 -60.74 26.88 -16.20
C THR A 549 -60.09 25.48 -16.22
N PRO A 550 -59.07 25.25 -17.08
CA PRO A 550 -58.64 23.91 -17.50
C PRO A 550 -58.50 22.88 -16.37
N PRO A 551 -58.94 21.61 -16.57
CA PRO A 551 -59.08 20.93 -17.86
C PRO A 551 -60.38 21.27 -18.61
N ASP A 552 -60.22 21.61 -19.90
CA ASP A 552 -61.31 22.01 -20.79
C ASP A 552 -62.13 20.77 -21.18
N CYS A 553 -63.38 20.72 -20.74
CA CYS A 553 -64.31 19.69 -21.17
C CYS A 553 -64.35 19.57 -22.70
N ASN A 554 -64.31 18.34 -23.19
CA ASN A 554 -64.61 18.11 -24.60
C ASN A 554 -66.01 18.65 -24.92
N LYS A 555 -66.12 19.34 -26.06
CA LYS A 555 -67.36 19.93 -26.54
C LYS A 555 -67.62 19.57 -27.99
N VAL A 556 -68.89 19.37 -28.33
CA VAL A 556 -69.36 19.30 -29.71
C VAL A 556 -70.36 20.41 -29.96
N VAL A 557 -70.17 21.12 -31.07
CA VAL A 557 -71.05 22.19 -31.51
C VAL A 557 -71.83 21.71 -32.73
N LEU A 558 -73.15 21.80 -32.64
CA LEU A 558 -74.10 21.48 -33.70
C LEU A 558 -74.75 22.76 -34.19
N THR A 559 -74.59 23.07 -35.48
CA THR A 559 -75.07 24.33 -36.07
C THR A 559 -75.87 24.06 -37.35
N PRO A 560 -77.22 24.12 -37.30
CA PRO A 560 -78.04 24.15 -38.51
C PRO A 560 -77.93 25.52 -39.20
N SER A 561 -77.87 25.55 -40.53
CA SER A 561 -77.82 26.80 -41.29
C SER A 561 -79.17 27.53 -41.35
N THR A 562 -80.26 26.76 -41.32
CA THR A 562 -81.66 27.20 -41.40
C THR A 562 -82.52 26.15 -40.69
N GLY A 563 -83.73 26.48 -40.21
CA GLY A 563 -84.62 25.47 -39.60
C GLY A 563 -84.10 24.85 -38.30
N SER A 564 -84.54 23.62 -37.98
CA SER A 564 -84.14 22.91 -36.76
C SER A 564 -83.94 21.41 -36.97
N ILE A 565 -83.02 20.82 -36.22
CA ILE A 565 -82.88 19.36 -36.08
C ILE A 565 -83.28 18.92 -34.67
N ASN A 566 -84.06 17.84 -34.56
CA ASN A 566 -84.31 17.14 -33.31
C ASN A 566 -83.29 16.02 -33.16
N VAL A 567 -82.20 16.27 -32.44
CA VAL A 567 -81.17 15.28 -32.21
C VAL A 567 -81.66 14.30 -31.15
N LEU A 568 -81.68 13.01 -31.47
CA LEU A 568 -82.14 11.94 -30.59
C LEU A 568 -81.01 11.42 -29.71
N SER A 569 -79.80 11.32 -30.25
CA SER A 569 -78.61 10.93 -29.49
C SER A 569 -77.32 11.35 -30.20
N ALA A 570 -76.25 11.45 -29.42
CA ALA A 570 -74.90 11.58 -29.96
C ALA A 570 -73.90 10.77 -29.10
N LYS A 571 -72.92 10.17 -29.77
CA LYS A 571 -71.85 9.37 -29.14
C LYS A 571 -70.53 9.60 -29.86
N ILE A 572 -69.43 9.38 -29.17
CA ILE A 572 -68.08 9.33 -29.73
C ILE A 572 -67.54 7.91 -29.68
N ILE A 573 -66.85 7.51 -30.74
CA ILE A 573 -66.17 6.22 -30.85
C ILE A 573 -64.68 6.50 -31.11
N THR A 574 -63.82 5.91 -30.29
CA THR A 574 -62.36 6.14 -30.32
C THR A 574 -61.62 4.82 -30.36
N THR A 575 -60.75 4.64 -31.35
CA THR A 575 -59.83 3.49 -31.45
C THR A 575 -58.40 3.95 -31.13
N TYR A 576 -57.72 3.22 -30.24
CA TYR A 576 -56.39 3.56 -29.76
C TYR A 576 -55.54 2.30 -29.54
N SER A 577 -54.22 2.44 -29.65
CA SER A 577 -53.24 1.44 -29.24
C SER A 577 -52.68 1.78 -27.87
N TYR A 578 -52.28 0.77 -27.09
CA TYR A 578 -51.73 0.98 -25.74
C TYR A 578 -50.54 0.06 -25.47
N THR A 579 -49.70 0.46 -24.52
CA THR A 579 -48.66 -0.40 -23.95
C THR A 579 -49.30 -1.22 -22.81
N PRO A 580 -49.31 -2.57 -22.89
CA PRO A 580 -49.95 -3.43 -21.90
C PRO A 580 -49.43 -3.29 -20.47
#